data_AF-A0A2V6X0Q4-F1
#
_entry.id   AF-A0A2V6X0Q4-F1
#
_cell.length_a   1.000
_cell.length_b   1.000
_cell.length_c   1.000
_cell.angle_alpha   90.00
_cell.angle_beta   90.00
_cell.angle_gamma   90.00
#
_symmetry.space_group_name_H-M   'P 1'
#
loop_
_entity.id
_entity.type
_entity.pdbx_description
1 polymer ?
#
loop_
_entity_poly.entity_id
_entity_poly.type
_entity_poly.pdbx_seq_one_letter_code
_entity_poly.pdbx_strand_id
1 'polypeptide(L)'
;MAQRPKVYRTELTPVSFLTRNAYVFPDSVAVAHGDRRYSYRQLAERVNRLASALRGAGLGAHDRVAFLCPNIPAMLEAHFGVPAAR
;
A
#
# COMPACT_ATOMS: atom_id res chain seq x y z
N MET A 1 -16.93 39.53 6.68
CA MET A 1 -16.18 38.41 6.06
C MET A 1 -16.65 37.11 6.69
N ALA A 2 -17.27 36.21 5.92
CA ALA A 2 -17.83 34.97 6.47
C ALA A 2 -16.72 34.00 6.90
N GLN A 3 -16.76 33.55 8.15
CA GLN A 3 -15.85 32.54 8.70
C GLN A 3 -16.07 31.20 7.96
N ARG A 4 -15.06 30.69 7.27
CA ARG A 4 -15.12 29.35 6.65
C ARG A 4 -15.26 28.29 7.74
N PRO A 5 -16.20 27.33 7.63
CA PRO A 5 -16.35 26.28 8.64
C PRO A 5 -15.08 25.43 8.74
N LYS A 6 -14.76 24.95 9.94
CA LYS A 6 -13.61 24.07 10.20
C LYS A 6 -13.86 22.71 9.52
N VAL A 7 -13.16 22.47 8.41
CA VAL A 7 -13.22 21.20 7.69
C VAL A 7 -12.13 20.28 8.22
N TYR A 8 -12.51 19.09 8.70
CA TYR A 8 -11.57 18.03 9.05
C TYR A 8 -11.21 17.26 7.78
N ARG A 9 -9.93 17.27 7.40
CA ARG A 9 -9.41 16.57 6.22
C ARG A 9 -8.32 15.59 6.65
N THR A 10 -8.36 14.39 6.10
CA THR A 10 -7.28 13.40 6.21
C THR A 10 -7.04 12.84 4.82
N GLU A 11 -5.82 12.97 4.31
CA GLU A 11 -5.49 12.43 2.99
C GLU A 11 -5.51 10.90 3.05
N LEU A 12 -6.36 10.31 2.23
CA LEU A 12 -6.38 8.88 1.99
C LEU A 12 -5.40 8.58 0.85
N THR A 13 -4.36 7.86 1.19
CA THR A 13 -3.40 7.31 0.22
C THR A 13 -3.43 5.80 0.33
N PRO A 14 -3.08 5.04 -0.73
CA PRO A 14 -2.98 3.59 -0.64
C PRO A 14 -2.08 3.15 0.53
N VAL A 15 -0.99 3.86 0.76
CA VAL A 15 -0.05 3.59 1.86
C VAL A 15 -0.69 3.86 3.22
N SER A 16 -1.35 5.02 3.43
CA SER A 16 -2.00 5.33 4.70
C SER A 16 -3.16 4.38 5.01
N PHE A 17 -3.89 3.93 3.98
CA PHE A 17 -4.90 2.88 4.10
C PHE A 17 -4.29 1.56 4.59
N LEU A 18 -3.23 1.07 3.93
CA LEU A 18 -2.61 -0.21 4.29
C LEU A 18 -2.01 -0.16 5.70
N THR A 19 -1.27 0.90 6.03
CA THR A 19 -0.69 1.09 7.37
C THR A 19 -1.77 1.09 8.45
N ARG A 20 -2.88 1.80 8.22
CA ARG A 20 -4.00 1.82 9.17
C ARG A 20 -4.61 0.43 9.37
N ASN A 21 -4.88 -0.30 8.29
CA ASN A 21 -5.51 -1.62 8.41
C ASN A 21 -4.55 -2.67 9.01
N ALA A 22 -3.25 -2.60 8.71
CA ALA A 22 -2.26 -3.46 9.36
C ALA A 22 -2.16 -3.22 10.87
N TYR A 23 -2.46 -2.00 11.33
CA TYR A 23 -2.53 -1.67 12.76
C TYR A 23 -3.87 -2.05 13.40
N VAL A 24 -5.00 -1.68 12.77
CA VAL A 24 -6.34 -1.83 13.35
C VAL A 24 -6.90 -3.26 13.20
N PHE A 25 -6.58 -3.92 12.09
CA PHE A 25 -7.12 -5.23 11.72
C PHE A 25 -6.00 -6.20 11.26
N PRO A 26 -4.94 -6.40 12.07
CA PRO A 26 -3.72 -7.08 11.63
C PRO A 26 -3.96 -8.50 11.10
N ASP A 27 -4.90 -9.23 11.71
CA ASP A 27 -5.14 -10.64 11.44
C ASP A 27 -6.34 -10.88 10.50
N SER A 28 -7.07 -9.82 10.15
CA SER A 28 -8.14 -9.89 9.14
C SER A 28 -7.55 -10.16 7.76
N VAL A 29 -8.24 -11.01 6.98
CA VAL A 29 -7.85 -11.34 5.61
C VAL A 29 -7.92 -10.09 4.72
N ALA A 30 -6.77 -9.70 4.18
CA ALA A 30 -6.63 -8.59 3.22
C ALA A 30 -6.68 -9.06 1.77
N VAL A 31 -6.12 -10.25 1.50
CA VAL A 31 -6.05 -10.81 0.14
C VAL A 31 -6.48 -12.27 0.17
N ALA A 32 -7.36 -12.63 -0.77
CA ALA A 32 -7.78 -14.00 -1.03
C ALA A 32 -7.59 -14.33 -2.52
N HIS A 33 -6.75 -15.33 -2.81
CA HIS A 33 -6.46 -15.76 -4.18
C HIS A 33 -6.24 -17.28 -4.25
N GLY A 34 -7.21 -18.02 -4.79
CA GLY A 34 -7.22 -19.49 -4.71
C GLY A 34 -7.24 -19.95 -3.25
N ASP A 35 -6.30 -20.79 -2.86
CA ASP A 35 -6.10 -21.22 -1.46
C ASP A 35 -5.23 -20.26 -0.64
N ARG A 36 -4.59 -19.28 -1.30
CA ARG A 36 -3.70 -18.33 -0.60
C ARG A 36 -4.52 -17.26 0.09
N ARG A 37 -4.21 -17.02 1.36
CA ARG A 37 -4.78 -15.93 2.17
C ARG A 37 -3.64 -15.14 2.78
N TYR A 38 -3.73 -13.81 2.73
CA TYR A 38 -2.83 -12.93 3.46
C TYR A 38 -3.64 -12.06 4.41
N SER A 39 -3.20 -11.95 5.66
CA SER A 39 -3.71 -10.95 6.58
C SER A 39 -3.19 -9.54 6.21
N TYR A 40 -3.79 -8.49 6.77
CA TYR A 40 -3.29 -7.12 6.58
C TYR A 40 -1.85 -6.96 7.07
N ARG A 41 -1.47 -7.61 8.19
CA ARG A 41 -0.09 -7.64 8.68
C ARG A 41 0.84 -8.25 7.65
N GLN A 42 0.50 -9.42 7.12
CA GLN A 42 1.33 -10.12 6.13
C GLN A 42 1.44 -9.34 4.82
N LEU A 43 0.34 -8.73 4.36
CA LEU A 43 0.36 -7.87 3.17
C LEU A 43 1.30 -6.66 3.39
N ALA A 44 1.20 -5.98 4.54
CA ALA A 44 2.07 -4.85 4.86
C ALA A 44 3.55 -5.24 4.92
N GLU A 45 3.88 -6.40 5.51
CA GLU A 45 5.26 -6.91 5.52
C GLU A 45 5.79 -7.19 4.10
N ARG A 46 4.96 -7.79 3.23
CA ARG A 46 5.32 -8.06 1.83
C ARG A 46 5.55 -6.76 1.06
N VAL A 47 4.66 -5.79 1.24
CA VAL A 47 4.76 -4.46 0.65
C VAL A 47 6.02 -3.73 1.12
N ASN A 48 6.34 -3.79 2.42
CA ASN A 48 7.56 -3.19 2.96
C ASN A 48 8.83 -3.81 2.39
N ARG A 49 8.85 -5.13 2.20
CA ARG A 49 9.99 -5.80 1.54
C ARG A 49 10.15 -5.35 0.10
N LEU A 50 9.05 -5.28 -0.67
CA LEU A 50 9.09 -4.79 -2.05
C LEU A 50 9.57 -3.34 -2.12
N ALA A 51 9.01 -2.46 -1.29
CA ALA A 51 9.39 -1.05 -1.26
C ALA A 51 10.89 -0.85 -0.93
N SER A 52 11.41 -1.61 0.04
CA SER A 52 12.85 -1.58 0.37
C SER A 52 13.73 -2.12 -0.76
N ALA A 53 13.29 -3.16 -1.46
CA ALA A 53 14.02 -3.67 -2.63
C ALA A 53 14.04 -2.65 -3.78
N LEU A 54 12.91 -1.97 -4.04
CA LEU A 54 12.82 -0.93 -5.08
C LEU A 54 13.72 0.27 -4.76
N ARG A 55 13.76 0.71 -3.50
CA ARG A 55 14.73 1.73 -3.04
C ARG A 55 16.16 1.29 -3.26
N GLY A 56 16.49 0.05 -2.90
CA GLY A 56 17.82 -0.54 -3.12
C GLY A 56 18.20 -0.62 -4.60
N ALA A 57 17.21 -0.74 -5.49
CA ALA A 57 17.39 -0.73 -6.94
C ALA A 57 17.48 0.69 -7.54
N GLY A 58 17.41 1.74 -6.72
CA GLY A 58 17.58 3.13 -7.15
C GLY A 58 16.29 3.87 -7.53
N LEU A 59 15.11 3.34 -7.20
CA LEU A 59 13.85 4.04 -7.43
C LEU A 59 13.78 5.31 -6.56
N GLY A 60 13.58 6.46 -7.21
CA GLY A 60 13.50 7.77 -6.58
C GLY A 60 12.10 8.38 -6.55
N ALA A 61 11.98 9.53 -5.88
CA ALA A 61 10.76 10.32 -5.91
C ALA A 61 10.45 10.79 -7.34
N HIS A 62 9.17 10.72 -7.71
CA HIS A 62 8.64 11.09 -9.04
C HIS A 62 9.00 10.16 -10.19
N ASP A 63 9.76 9.08 -9.95
CA ASP A 63 9.95 8.03 -10.92
C ASP A 63 8.63 7.32 -11.23
N ARG A 64 8.54 6.80 -12.46
CA ARG A 64 7.35 6.13 -12.98
C ARG A 64 7.62 4.65 -13.09
N VAL A 65 6.76 3.86 -12.45
CA VAL A 65 6.81 2.39 -12.52
C VAL A 65 5.55 1.91 -13.24
N ALA A 66 5.73 1.07 -14.25
CA ALA A 66 4.66 0.34 -14.90
C ALA A 66 4.78 -1.15 -14.55
N PHE A 67 3.65 -1.82 -14.37
CA PHE A 67 3.60 -3.27 -14.24
C PHE A 67 2.46 -3.81 -15.11
N LEU A 68 2.77 -4.88 -15.84
CA LEU A 68 1.81 -5.64 -16.63
C LEU A 68 1.71 -7.03 -16.00
N CYS A 69 0.58 -7.33 -15.38
CA CYS A 69 0.37 -8.58 -14.68
C CYS A 69 -1.10 -9.01 -14.69
N PRO A 70 -1.38 -10.31 -14.51
CA PRO A 70 -2.74 -10.79 -14.29
C PRO A 70 -3.27 -10.37 -12.90
N ASN A 71 -4.52 -10.74 -12.59
CA ASN A 71 -5.16 -10.48 -11.29
C ASN A 71 -4.61 -11.39 -10.18
N ILE A 72 -3.34 -11.20 -9.83
CA ILE A 72 -2.60 -11.98 -8.84
C ILE A 72 -2.17 -11.11 -7.65
N PRO A 73 -1.90 -11.69 -6.46
CA PRO A 73 -1.54 -10.91 -5.26
C PRO A 73 -0.33 -9.97 -5.44
N ALA A 74 0.63 -10.33 -6.29
CA ALA A 74 1.79 -9.48 -6.59
C ALA A 74 1.38 -8.12 -7.21
N MET A 75 0.23 -8.06 -7.90
CA MET A 75 -0.33 -6.80 -8.41
C MET A 75 -0.73 -5.86 -7.26
N LEU A 76 -1.37 -6.40 -6.21
CA LEU A 76 -1.71 -5.63 -5.01
C LEU A 76 -0.45 -5.22 -4.24
N GLU A 77 0.53 -6.12 -4.13
CA GLU A 77 1.84 -5.78 -3.52
C GLU A 77 2.51 -4.61 -4.25
N ALA A 78 2.48 -4.59 -5.58
CA ALA A 78 3.01 -3.49 -6.38
C ALA A 78 2.21 -2.19 -6.21
N HIS A 79 0.87 -2.28 -6.15
CA HIS A 79 -0.03 -1.14 -5.95
C HIS A 79 0.30 -0.36 -4.67
N PHE A 80 0.63 -1.05 -3.58
CA PHE A 80 1.05 -0.41 -2.33
C PHE A 80 2.56 -0.18 -2.24
N GLY A 81 3.37 -1.09 -2.79
CA GLY A 81 4.83 -1.11 -2.66
C GLY A 81 5.52 0.01 -3.43
N VAL A 82 5.05 0.32 -4.65
CA VAL A 82 5.64 1.40 -5.45
C VAL A 82 5.44 2.77 -4.77
N PRO A 83 4.22 3.18 -4.35
CA PRO A 83 4.04 4.44 -3.62
C PRO A 83 4.73 4.47 -2.24
N ALA A 84 5.00 3.30 -1.64
CA ALA A 84 5.72 3.17 -0.38
C ALA A 84 7.25 3.18 -0.54
N ALA A 85 7.77 3.11 -1.77
CA ALA A 85 9.20 3.10 -2.08
C ALA A 85 9.82 4.49 -2.20
N ARG A 86 9.03 5.56 -2.13
CA ARG A 86 9.51 6.94 -2.10
C ARG A 86 10.12 7.33 -0.75
#